data_AF-A0A116P3C3-F1
#
_entry.id   AF-A0A116P3C3-F1
#
_cell.length_a   1.000
_cell.length_b   1.000
_cell.length_c   1.000
_cell.angle_alpha   90.00
_cell.angle_beta   90.00
_cell.angle_gamma   90.00
#
_symmetry.space_group_name_H-M   'P 1'
#
loop_
_entity.id
_entity.type
_entity.pdbx_description
1 polymer ?
#
loop_
_entity_poly.entity_id
_entity_poly.type
_entity_poly.pdbx_seq_one_letter_code
_entity_poly.pdbx_strand_id
1 'polypeptide(L)' 'MEQFNNVTKPKHYQGKYGMEALDVVKNFIGNLAGECAYYWGNVIKYLLRFQQKNGVEDLKKS' A
#
# COMPACT_ATOMS: atom_id res chain seq x y z
N MET A 1 1.99 -20.93 -2.19
CA MET A 1 1.94 -19.47 -1.94
C MET A 1 3.19 -18.86 -2.53
N GLU A 2 3.09 -17.73 -3.24
CA GLU A 2 4.27 -17.05 -3.78
C GLU A 2 5.25 -16.67 -2.65
N GLN A 3 6.54 -16.87 -2.89
CA GLN A 3 7.58 -16.55 -1.92
C GLN A 3 7.80 -15.04 -1.86
N PHE A 4 7.81 -14.47 -0.66
CA PHE A 4 8.11 -13.05 -0.47
C PHE A 4 9.55 -12.72 -0.82
N ASN A 5 9.74 -11.56 -1.42
CA ASN A 5 11.06 -11.03 -1.77
C ASN A 5 11.14 -9.57 -1.31
N ASN A 6 12.15 -9.22 -0.54
CA ASN A 6 12.26 -7.88 0.05
C ASN A 6 12.37 -6.74 -0.99
N VAL A 7 12.75 -7.06 -2.23
CA VAL A 7 12.87 -6.11 -3.35
C VAL A 7 11.60 -6.10 -4.19
N THR A 8 11.14 -7.27 -4.65
CA THR A 8 10.06 -7.37 -5.65
C THR A 8 8.68 -7.65 -5.06
N LYS A 9 8.59 -8.28 -3.89
CA LYS A 9 7.33 -8.61 -3.20
C LYS A 9 7.46 -8.53 -1.67
N PRO A 10 7.59 -7.32 -1.09
CA PRO A 10 7.80 -7.16 0.33
C PRO A 10 6.55 -7.57 1.14
N LYS A 11 6.76 -8.28 2.26
CA LYS A 11 5.67 -8.76 3.14
C LYS A 11 4.71 -7.66 3.61
N HIS A 12 5.23 -6.46 3.89
CA HIS A 12 4.45 -5.35 4.45
C HIS A 12 3.42 -4.71 3.49
N TYR A 13 3.34 -5.19 2.24
CA TYR A 13 2.27 -4.83 1.32
C TYR A 13 1.16 -5.88 1.25
N GLN A 14 1.32 -7.04 1.86
CA GLN A 14 0.31 -8.09 1.86
C GLN A 14 -0.41 -8.15 3.21
N GLY A 15 -1.74 -8.07 3.18
CA GLY A 15 -2.58 -8.24 4.35
C GLY A 15 -2.61 -9.68 4.86
N LYS A 16 -3.14 -9.87 6.08
CA LYS A 16 -3.23 -11.19 6.76
C LYS A 16 -3.85 -12.30 5.89
N TYR A 17 -4.77 -11.94 5.01
CA TYR A 17 -5.52 -12.87 4.14
C TYR A 17 -5.01 -12.89 2.69
N GLY A 18 -3.81 -12.35 2.42
CA GLY A 18 -3.18 -12.43 1.09
C GLY A 18 -3.51 -11.28 0.13
N MET A 19 -4.35 -10.32 0.53
CA MET A 19 -4.68 -9.13 -0.29
C MET A 19 -3.47 -8.19 -0.41
N GLU A 20 -3.13 -7.77 -1.63
CA GLU A 20 -2.05 -6.81 -1.87
C GLU A 20 -2.55 -5.37 -1.68
N ALA A 21 -1.72 -4.51 -1.09
CA ALA A 21 -2.03 -3.10 -0.92
C ALA A 21 -2.34 -2.40 -2.26
N LEU A 22 -1.68 -2.83 -3.34
CA LEU A 22 -1.93 -2.32 -4.68
C LEU A 22 -3.33 -2.67 -5.18
N ASP A 23 -3.88 -3.82 -4.80
CA ASP A 23 -5.24 -4.21 -5.17
C ASP A 23 -6.25 -3.29 -4.49
N VAL A 24 -6.02 -2.94 -3.22
CA VAL A 24 -6.84 -1.94 -2.50
C VAL A 24 -6.75 -0.58 -3.19
N VAL A 25 -5.55 -0.10 -3.51
CA VAL A 25 -5.36 1.19 -4.21
C VAL A 25 -6.17 1.21 -5.50
N LYS A 26 -6.06 0.17 -6.34
CA LYS A 26 -6.75 0.07 -7.63
C LYS A 26 -8.26 -0.08 -7.50
N ASN A 27 -8.72 -0.87 -6.53
CA ASN A 27 -10.15 -1.14 -6.35
C ASN A 27 -10.94 0.10 -5.90
N PHE A 28 -10.27 1.04 -5.23
CA PHE A 28 -10.91 2.22 -4.65
C PHE A 28 -10.46 3.55 -5.29
N ILE A 29 -9.63 3.53 -6.34
CA ILE A 29 -9.15 4.77 -7.01
C ILE A 29 -10.26 5.52 -7.76
N GLY A 30 -11.32 4.83 -8.18
CA GLY A 30 -12.40 5.40 -8.97
C GLY A 30 -11.89 6.02 -10.28
N ASN A 31 -12.26 7.27 -10.53
CA ASN A 31 -11.88 8.02 -11.74
C ASN A 31 -10.73 9.02 -11.48
N LEU A 32 -10.01 8.91 -10.36
CA LEU A 32 -8.88 9.79 -10.10
C LEU A 32 -7.79 9.58 -11.15
N ALA A 33 -7.22 10.68 -11.63
CA ALA A 33 -6.15 10.70 -12.61
C ALA A 33 -5.08 11.73 -12.24
N GLY A 34 -3.94 11.69 -12.93
CA GLY A 34 -2.83 12.63 -12.71
C GLY A 34 -2.35 12.66 -11.26
N GLU A 35 -2.14 13.87 -10.73
CA GLU A 35 -1.63 14.08 -9.38
C GLU A 35 -2.56 13.52 -8.30
N CYS A 36 -3.88 13.62 -8.47
CA CYS A 36 -4.84 13.08 -7.50
C CYS A 36 -4.72 11.55 -7.37
N ALA A 37 -4.54 10.84 -8.49
CA ALA A 37 -4.28 9.40 -8.47
C ALA A 37 -2.94 9.06 -7.80
N TYR A 38 -1.92 9.88 -8.04
CA TYR A 38 -0.61 9.72 -7.42
C TYR A 38 -0.67 9.90 -5.89
N TYR A 39 -1.33 10.95 -5.41
CA TYR A 39 -1.52 11.18 -3.98
C TYR A 39 -2.35 10.08 -3.35
N TRP A 40 -3.46 9.67 -3.98
CA TRP A 40 -4.28 8.53 -3.55
C TRP A 40 -3.44 7.26 -3.31
N GLY A 41 -2.64 6.87 -4.31
CA GLY A 41 -1.79 5.69 -4.20
C GLY A 41 -0.76 5.80 -3.07
N ASN A 42 -0.22 7.00 -2.81
CA ASN A 42 0.73 7.22 -1.72
C ASN A 42 0.05 7.10 -0.35
N VAL A 43 -1.05 7.83 -0.12
CA VAL A 43 -1.77 7.84 1.16
C VAL A 43 -2.19 6.43 1.55
N ILE A 44 -2.91 5.72 0.67
CA ILE A 44 -3.41 4.37 0.95
C ILE A 44 -2.26 3.39 1.19
N LYS A 45 -1.19 3.47 0.41
CA LYS A 45 0.01 2.62 0.60
C LYS A 45 0.63 2.80 1.98
N TYR A 46 0.75 4.03 2.47
CA TYR A 46 1.28 4.32 3.81
C TYR A 46 0.34 3.80 4.91
N LEU A 47 -0.97 4.04 4.77
CA LEU A 47 -1.99 3.57 5.71
C LEU A 47 -2.12 2.04 5.78
N LEU A 48 -1.84 1.31 4.70
CA LEU A 48 -1.90 -0.16 4.73
C LEU A 48 -0.65 -0.79 5.31
N ARG A 49 0.52 -0.16 5.11
CA ARG A 49 1.81 -0.74 5.52
C ARG A 49 2.29 -0.30 6.90
N PHE A 50 1.74 0.77 7.49
CA PHE A 50 2.32 1.38 8.71
C PHE A 50 2.47 0.36 9.85
N GLN A 51 1.49 -0.51 10.06
CA GLN A 51 1.52 -1.53 11.12
C GLN A 51 2.65 -2.56 10.94
N GLN A 52 3.12 -2.74 9.71
CA GLN A 52 4.05 -3.81 9.35
C GLN A 52 5.42 -3.28 8.87
N LYS A 53 5.63 -1.95 8.85
CA LYS A 53 6.88 -1.35 8.36
C LYS A 53 7.47 -0.29 9.29
N ASN A 54 6.94 0.93 9.30
CA ASN A 54 7.56 2.07 9.99
C ASN A 54 6.68 2.70 11.09
N GLY A 55 5.53 2.10 11.42
CA GLY A 55 4.63 2.63 12.45
C GLY A 55 4.20 4.07 12.16
N VAL A 56 4.25 4.91 13.20
CA VAL A 56 3.81 6.31 13.16
C VAL A 56 4.50 7.14 12.08
N GLU A 57 5.73 6.80 11.70
CA GLU A 57 6.45 7.54 10.64
C GLU A 57 5.83 7.38 9.25
N ASP A 58 5.15 6.26 8.97
CA ASP A 58 4.37 6.14 7.74
C ASP A 58 3.06 6.93 7.83
N LEU A 59 2.45 7.03 9.02
CA LEU A 59 1.25 7.85 9.24
C LEU A 59 1.52 9.36 9.11
N LYS A 60 2.76 9.82 9.34
CA LYS A 60 3.16 11.21 9.12
C LYS A 60 3.42 11.54 7.65
N LYS A 61 3.58 10.51 6.79
CA LYS A 61 3.83 10.67 5.34
C LYS A 61 2.55 10.63 4.51
N SER A 62 1.47 10.08 5.08
CA SER A 62 0.14 10.08 4.50
C SER A 62 -0.53 11.44 4.61
#